data_AF-A0A970HSJ2-F1
#
_entry.id   AF-A0A970HSJ2-F1
#
_cell.length_a   1.000
_cell.length_b   1.000
_cell.length_c   1.000
_cell.angle_alpha   90.00
_cell.angle_beta   90.00
_cell.angle_gamma   90.00
#
_symmetry.space_group_name_H-M   'P 1'
#
loop_
_entity.id
_entity.type
_entity.pdbx_description
1 polymer ?
#
loop_
_entity_poly.entity_id
_entity_poly.type
_entity_poly.pdbx_seq_one_letter_code
_entity_poly.pdbx_strand_id
1 'polypeptide(L)'
;MQAAIRRVWVLENMKKIGPGGFYHLAYAHHQTSPELLQELKRRSDHGQIHIFLLSDVGHALHIADGEVIAVHWFPEFLRIHFMIRSVYDMAVAPRSRWMSEYLLTL
;
A
#
# COMPACT_ATOMS: atom_id res chain seq x y z
N MET A 1 5.24 5.10 -4.36
CA MET A 1 3.80 4.77 -4.33
C MET A 1 3.32 4.81 -2.88
N GLN A 2 2.08 5.19 -2.64
CA GLN A 2 1.43 5.03 -1.32
C GLN A 2 0.22 4.11 -1.46
N ALA A 3 0.03 3.22 -0.49
CA ALA A 3 -1.00 2.20 -0.52
C ALA A 3 -1.73 2.12 0.83
N ALA A 4 -3.05 2.24 0.78
CA ALA A 4 -3.90 2.24 1.96
C ALA A 4 -4.43 0.83 2.25
N ILE A 5 -4.66 0.55 3.54
CA ILE A 5 -5.33 -0.65 4.02
C ILE A 5 -6.34 -0.24 5.10
N ARG A 6 -7.36 -1.05 5.36
CA ARG A 6 -8.34 -0.79 6.44
C ARG A 6 -8.23 -1.70 7.64
N ARG A 7 -7.56 -2.85 7.49
CA ARG A 7 -7.63 -3.91 8.49
C ARG A 7 -6.30 -4.06 9.21
N VAL A 8 -6.33 -3.91 10.53
CA VAL A 8 -5.15 -4.02 11.41
C VAL A 8 -4.43 -5.37 11.27
N TRP A 9 -5.15 -6.45 10.96
CA TRP A 9 -4.51 -7.78 10.78
C TRP A 9 -3.44 -7.79 9.68
N VAL A 10 -3.50 -6.89 8.70
CA VAL A 10 -2.47 -6.77 7.65
C VAL A 10 -1.15 -6.31 8.26
N LEU A 11 -1.19 -5.34 9.18
CA LEU A 11 -0.02 -4.93 9.97
C LEU A 11 0.52 -6.11 10.79
N GLU A 12 -0.35 -6.81 11.50
CA GLU A 12 0.06 -7.96 12.34
C GLU A 12 0.76 -9.05 11.50
N ASN A 13 0.26 -9.31 10.29
CA ASN A 13 0.89 -10.24 9.37
C ASN A 13 2.23 -9.73 8.84
N MET A 14 2.31 -8.44 8.47
CA MET A 14 3.59 -7.85 8.06
C MET A 14 4.63 -7.90 9.20
N LYS A 15 4.23 -7.68 10.46
CA LYS A 15 5.12 -7.83 11.63
C LYS A 15 5.65 -9.25 11.79
N LYS A 16 4.80 -10.27 11.58
CA LYS A 16 5.20 -11.69 11.64
C LYS A 16 6.18 -12.07 10.53
N ILE A 17 5.96 -11.54 9.33
CA ILE A 17 6.82 -11.79 8.17
C ILE A 17 8.16 -11.07 8.31
N GLY A 18 8.11 -9.81 8.74
CA GLY A 18 9.29 -8.98 9.02
C GLY A 18 10.00 -8.45 7.76
N PRO A 19 11.03 -7.61 7.96
CA PRO A 19 11.87 -7.09 6.88
C PRO A 19 12.52 -8.19 6.03
N GLY A 20 12.61 -7.98 4.73
CA GLY A 20 13.11 -8.94 3.74
C GLY A 20 12.07 -9.97 3.28
N GLY A 21 10.97 -10.13 4.01
CA GLY A 21 9.87 -10.97 3.57
C GLY A 21 9.01 -10.33 2.48
N PHE A 22 8.35 -11.16 1.68
CA PHE A 22 7.48 -10.72 0.60
C PHE A 22 6.02 -10.64 1.06
N TYR A 23 5.35 -9.58 0.63
CA TYR A 23 3.93 -9.37 0.86
C TYR A 23 3.22 -8.95 -0.42
N HIS A 24 1.90 -9.09 -0.43
CA HIS A 24 1.09 -8.58 -1.54
C HIS A 24 -0.17 -7.90 -1.04
N LEU A 25 -0.55 -6.83 -1.73
CA LEU A 25 -1.81 -6.13 -1.54
C LEU A 25 -2.57 -6.13 -2.86
N ALA A 26 -3.88 -6.36 -2.79
CA ALA A 26 -4.76 -6.39 -3.94
C ALA A 26 -5.80 -5.29 -3.82
N TYR A 27 -6.02 -4.57 -4.92
CA TYR A 27 -6.91 -3.43 -5.00
C TYR A 27 -7.84 -3.58 -6.18
N ALA A 28 -9.14 -3.60 -5.92
CA ALA A 28 -10.14 -3.57 -6.97
C ALA A 28 -10.06 -2.24 -7.71
N HIS A 29 -10.32 -2.24 -9.02
CA HIS A 29 -10.19 -1.03 -9.84
C HIS A 29 -11.04 0.13 -9.34
N HIS A 30 -12.21 -0.12 -8.75
CA HIS A 30 -13.06 0.94 -8.19
C HIS A 30 -12.50 1.60 -6.91
N GLN A 31 -11.43 1.06 -6.33
CA GLN A 31 -10.74 1.63 -5.15
C GLN A 31 -9.62 2.60 -5.53
N THR A 32 -9.38 2.78 -6.83
CA THR A 32 -8.30 3.57 -7.42
C THR A 32 -8.86 4.42 -8.55
N SER A 33 -8.42 5.66 -8.71
CA SER A 33 -8.86 6.45 -9.87
C SER A 33 -8.46 5.80 -11.20
N PRO A 34 -9.31 5.86 -12.24
CA PRO A 34 -8.96 5.42 -13.58
C PRO A 34 -7.66 6.06 -14.11
N GLU A 35 -7.44 7.34 -13.80
CA GLU A 35 -6.25 8.10 -14.20
C GLU A 35 -4.98 7.50 -13.59
N LEU A 36 -5.03 7.16 -12.29
CA LEU A 36 -3.93 6.53 -11.59
C LEU A 36 -3.67 5.10 -12.12
N LEU A 37 -4.72 4.33 -12.41
CA LEU A 37 -4.56 3.01 -13.04
C LEU A 37 -3.83 3.09 -14.38
N GLN A 38 -4.15 4.11 -15.21
CA GLN A 38 -3.46 4.33 -16.48
C GLN A 38 -2.01 4.80 -16.28
N GLU A 39 -1.75 5.62 -15.26
CA GLU A 39 -0.40 6.04 -14.91
C GLU A 39 0.49 4.86 -14.50
N LEU A 40 0.00 4.04 -13.57
CA LEU A 40 0.70 2.84 -13.08
C LEU A 40 0.97 1.83 -14.22
N LYS A 41 0.06 1.70 -15.19
CA LYS A 41 0.31 0.85 -16.38
C LYS A 41 1.42 1.37 -17.29
N ARG A 42 1.62 2.70 -17.33
CA ARG A 42 2.64 3.34 -18.17
C ARG A 42 4.01 3.36 -17.50
N ARG A 43 4.04 3.39 -16.17
CA ARG A 43 5.27 3.35 -15.39
C ARG A 43 5.72 1.88 -15.25
N SER A 44 7.01 1.64 -15.43
CA SER A 44 7.63 0.38 -15.01
C SER A 44 7.72 0.45 -13.49
N ASP A 45 6.65 0.09 -12.78
CA ASP A 45 6.53 0.31 -11.33
C ASP A 45 7.49 -0.58 -10.53
N HIS A 46 8.75 -0.17 -10.53
CA HIS A 46 9.79 -0.54 -9.58
C HIS A 46 10.04 0.68 -8.71
N GLY A 47 10.08 0.50 -7.39
CA GLY A 47 10.35 1.59 -6.45
C GLY A 47 9.66 1.42 -5.11
N GLN A 48 9.81 2.45 -4.29
CA GLN A 48 9.31 2.43 -2.91
C GLN A 48 7.78 2.47 -2.83
N ILE A 49 7.23 1.65 -1.94
CA ILE A 49 5.82 1.66 -1.53
C ILE A 49 5.71 1.98 -0.04
N HIS A 50 4.84 2.93 0.30
CA HIS A 50 4.51 3.31 1.66
C HIS A 50 3.12 2.79 2.01
N ILE A 51 2.99 2.03 3.09
CA ILE A 51 1.74 1.38 3.46
C ILE A 51 1.09 2.15 4.60
N PHE A 52 -0.15 2.55 4.41
CA PHE A 52 -0.93 3.37 5.32
C PHE A 52 -2.16 2.62 5.84
N LEU A 53 -2.38 2.64 7.14
CA LEU A 53 -3.62 2.14 7.76
C LEU A 53 -4.63 3.28 7.90
N LEU A 54 -5.74 3.19 7.17
CA LEU A 54 -6.85 4.14 7.25
C LEU A 54 -7.56 4.05 8.60
N SER A 55 -7.80 5.21 9.20
CA SER A 55 -8.68 5.38 10.35
C SER A 55 -10.05 5.93 9.92
N ASP A 56 -11.03 5.80 10.80
CA ASP A 56 -12.40 6.25 10.55
C ASP A 56 -12.54 7.78 10.46
N VAL A 57 -11.52 8.53 10.88
CA VAL A 57 -11.56 10.00 11.03
C VAL A 57 -10.81 10.71 9.89
N GLY A 58 -10.71 10.10 8.71
CA GLY A 58 -10.06 10.72 7.53
C GLY A 58 -8.53 10.89 7.66
N HIS A 59 -7.91 10.13 8.55
CA HIS A 59 -6.47 10.08 8.73
C HIS A 59 -5.95 8.69 8.39
N ALA A 60 -4.68 8.58 8.06
CA ALA A 60 -4.01 7.31 7.90
C ALA A 60 -2.68 7.29 8.67
N LEU A 61 -2.33 6.12 9.20
CA LEU A 61 -1.08 5.87 9.91
C LEU A 61 -0.08 5.24 8.95
N HIS A 62 1.12 5.79 8.85
CA HIS A 62 2.18 5.17 8.06
C HIS A 62 2.75 3.95 8.83
N ILE A 63 2.49 2.74 8.35
CA ILE A 63 2.73 1.50 9.11
C ILE A 63 3.83 0.60 8.54
N ALA A 64 4.25 0.77 7.29
CA ALA A 64 5.34 0.00 6.71
C ALA A 64 5.89 0.66 5.45
N ASP A 65 7.17 0.40 5.18
CA ASP A 65 7.78 0.67 3.88
C ASP A 65 8.10 -0.64 3.17
N GLY A 66 8.07 -0.60 1.84
CA GLY A 66 8.45 -1.72 0.99
C GLY A 66 9.10 -1.29 -0.31
N GLU A 67 9.62 -2.28 -1.03
CA GLU A 67 10.12 -2.15 -2.40
C GLU A 67 9.24 -2.95 -3.34
N VAL A 68 8.62 -2.30 -4.33
CA VAL A 68 7.78 -2.98 -5.32
C VAL A 68 8.66 -3.89 -6.19
N ILE A 69 8.30 -5.18 -6.19
CA ILE A 69 8.95 -6.22 -6.98
C ILE A 69 8.20 -6.43 -8.30
N ALA A 70 6.86 -6.43 -8.23
CA ALA A 70 6.01 -6.61 -9.39
C ALA A 70 4.62 -6.00 -9.16
N VAL A 71 3.99 -5.56 -10.24
CA VAL A 71 2.56 -5.23 -10.28
C VAL A 71 1.88 -6.15 -11.28
N HIS A 72 0.90 -6.92 -10.82
CA HIS A 72 0.10 -7.81 -11.65
C HIS A 72 -1.25 -7.19 -11.93
N TRP A 73 -1.66 -7.24 -13.20
CA TRP A 73 -2.91 -6.67 -13.69
C TRP A 73 -3.91 -7.79 -13.98
N PHE A 74 -5.07 -7.73 -13.33
CA PHE A 74 -6.20 -8.63 -13.58
C PHE A 74 -7.40 -7.80 -14.10
N PRO A 75 -8.46 -8.43 -14.66
CA PRO A 75 -9.59 -7.70 -15.21
C PRO A 75 -10.29 -6.76 -14.20
N GLU A 76 -10.39 -7.16 -12.93
CA GLU A 76 -11.17 -6.44 -11.92
C GLU A 76 -10.32 -5.76 -10.82
N PHE A 77 -9.04 -6.13 -10.73
CA PHE A 77 -8.15 -5.67 -9.68
C PHE A 77 -6.69 -5.70 -10.13
N LEU A 78 -5.85 -5.02 -9.37
CA LEU A 78 -4.39 -5.13 -9.48
C LEU A 78 -3.82 -5.71 -8.19
N ARG A 79 -2.67 -6.38 -8.29
CA ARG A 79 -1.95 -6.94 -7.15
C ARG A 79 -0.52 -6.44 -7.15
N ILE A 80 -0.14 -5.73 -6.10
CA ILE A 80 1.22 -5.22 -5.91
C ILE A 80 1.98 -6.21 -5.03
N HIS A 81 3.10 -6.71 -5.53
CA HIS A 81 4.06 -7.53 -4.80
C HIS A 81 5.21 -6.65 -4.36
N PHE A 82 5.56 -6.71 -3.08
CA PHE A 82 6.66 -5.94 -2.54
C PHE A 82 7.44 -6.72 -1.48
N MET A 83 8.71 -6.38 -1.36
CA MET A 83 9.55 -6.80 -0.23
C MET A 83 9.39 -5.79 0.90
N ILE A 84 9.11 -6.27 2.10
CA ILE A 84 9.00 -5.43 3.30
C ILE A 84 10.38 -4.88 3.64
N ARG A 85 10.51 -3.56 3.77
CA ARG A 85 11.74 -2.89 4.23
C ARG A 85 11.69 -2.60 5.73
N SER A 86 10.55 -2.12 6.20
CA SER A 86 10.33 -1.78 7.61
C SER A 86 8.85 -1.92 7.95
N VAL A 87 8.57 -2.21 9.22
CA VAL A 87 7.21 -2.23 9.76
C VAL A 87 7.23 -1.41 11.06
N TYR A 88 6.31 -0.46 11.18
CA TYR A 88 6.28 0.51 12.25
C TYR A 88 5.26 0.14 13.32
N ASP A 89 5.54 0.53 14.56
CA ASP A 89 4.57 0.44 15.64
C ASP A 89 3.54 1.56 15.53
N MET A 90 2.26 1.20 15.67
CA MET A 90 1.14 2.16 15.57
C MET A 90 1.24 3.31 16.57
N ALA A 91 1.87 3.08 17.73
CA ALA A 91 2.04 4.09 18.77
C ALA A 91 2.92 5.27 18.32
N VAL A 92 3.81 5.05 17.35
CA VAL A 92 4.77 6.05 16.85
C VAL A 92 4.60 6.35 15.37
N ALA A 93 3.70 5.65 14.68
CA ALA A 93 3.42 5.83 13.26
C ALA A 93 2.94 7.27 12.95
N PRO A 94 3.60 7.99 12.01
CA PRO A 94 3.16 9.30 11.58
C PRO A 94 1.70 9.29 11.08
N ARG A 95 0.92 10.27 11.50
CA ARG A 95 -0.45 10.50 11.01
C ARG A 95 -0.41 11.43 9.81
N SER A 96 -1.08 11.03 8.75
CA SER A 96 -1.28 11.85 7.54
C SER A 96 -2.76 12.00 7.26
N ARG A 97 -3.17 13.14 6.70
CA ARG A 97 -4.53 13.29 6.15
C ARG A 97 -4.65 12.39 4.92
N TRP A 98 -5.78 11.68 4.76
CA TRP A 98 -5.98 10.76 3.65
C TRP A 98 -7.31 11.02 2.96
N MET A 99 -7.29 11.25 1.65
CA MET A 99 -8.40 11.96 1.00
C MET A 99 -9.44 11.11 0.25
N SER A 100 -9.15 9.87 -0.18
CA SER A 100 -10.20 8.91 -0.59
C SER A 100 -9.64 7.61 -1.18
N GLU A 101 -8.56 7.70 -1.96
CA GLU A 101 -8.10 6.58 -2.79
C GLU A 101 -7.24 5.59 -2.01
N TYR A 102 -7.30 4.32 -2.38
CA TYR A 102 -6.45 3.32 -1.74
C TYR A 102 -5.03 3.28 -2.30
N LEU A 103 -4.79 3.92 -3.44
CA LEU A 103 -3.47 4.06 -4.04
C LEU A 103 -3.25 5.52 -4.37
N LEU A 104 -2.03 6.00 -4.18
CA LEU A 104 -1.59 7.33 -4.58
C LEU A 104 -0.17 7.23 -5.19
N THR A 105 0.11 8.03 -6.21
CA THR A 105 1.48 8.27 -6.69
C THR A 105 2.18 9.31 -5.81
N LEU A 106 3.51 9.19 -5.70
CA LEU A 106 4.37 10.18 -5.05
C LEU A 106 4.74 11.29 -6.04
#